data_AF-A0A933AIW8-F1
#
_entry.id   AF-A0A933AIW8-F1
#
_cell.length_a   1.000
_cell.length_b   1.000
_cell.length_c   1.000
_cell.angle_alpha   90.00
_cell.angle_beta   90.00
_cell.angle_gamma   90.00
#
_symmetry.space_group_name_H-M   'P 1'
#
loop_
_entity.id
_entity.type
_entity.pdbx_description
1 polymer ?
#
loop_
_entity_poly.entity_id
_entity_poly.type
_entity_poly.pdbx_seq_one_letter_code
_entity_poly.pdbx_strand_id
1 'polypeptide(L)'
;MSISLGSTIRQAMEVISRGGIGTVFIVDTQSRRFLGLMTDGDIRRAILKGWSLETKIELLERPQAKTAAIGMNVAEITKMFGETVRVIPILDQESKIVDIALYDQRLRLPVAEPSLAEKELAYVTDCIVSNWISSTGKYVSQFEALFADFCGSRHAVATSNGTTALHLALLALDIHQGDEVIVPSLTFIATANAVSYTGAKPVFVDSESTTWNIDPDLVAKAVTPRTKAIIPVHLYGHPADMDPILEIARRHDLAVIEDAAEAHGAGYKGKKVGSIGDIGIFSFYGNKIITTGEGGMIVTDNPDIAQRVRLLRDHGMSPSRRYWHPVLGYNYRLTNIQAAIGVAQVERIESILQAKLDIAQRYEKQLEGVAGIIRPPQAKWAQNVYWLYSILVEEEYGIGRDDLMAELNLMHIETRPFFLPVHTQPIYNTGQYLSVSQELASKGLSLPSSASLQKHEIDRVCKAIKDIHKKVENKIRVNRTS
;
A
#
# COMPACT_ATOMS: atom_id res chain seq x y z
N MET A 1 12.30 9.43 34.72
CA MET A 1 11.48 8.29 34.27
C MET A 1 11.59 7.08 35.20
N SER A 2 11.92 7.27 36.48
CA SER A 2 11.99 6.15 37.43
C SER A 2 11.33 6.45 38.76
N ILE A 3 10.95 5.39 39.45
CA ILE A 3 10.29 5.38 40.75
C ILE A 3 10.93 4.31 41.64
N SER A 4 10.70 4.38 42.95
CA SER A 4 11.10 3.32 43.88
C SER A 4 10.03 2.22 43.95
N LEU A 5 10.43 1.03 44.40
CA LEU A 5 9.53 -0.11 44.56
C LEU A 5 8.33 0.18 45.49
N GLY A 6 8.52 1.05 46.48
CA GLY A 6 7.47 1.48 47.42
C GLY A 6 6.49 2.52 46.88
N SER A 7 6.64 2.94 45.63
CA SER A 7 5.75 3.93 45.00
C SER A 7 4.37 3.34 44.71
N THR A 8 3.35 4.20 44.61
CA THR A 8 1.98 3.79 44.28
C THR A 8 1.73 3.73 42.77
N ILE A 9 0.64 3.05 42.36
CA ILE A 9 0.17 3.07 40.98
C ILE A 9 -0.03 4.50 40.47
N ARG A 10 -0.62 5.39 41.29
CA ARG A 10 -0.77 6.81 40.95
C ARG A 10 0.57 7.46 40.60
N GLN A 11 1.58 7.26 41.43
CA GLN A 11 2.91 7.83 41.20
C GLN A 11 3.57 7.25 39.95
N ALA A 12 3.38 5.97 39.66
CA ALA A 12 3.81 5.39 38.39
C ALA A 12 3.13 6.07 37.21
N MET A 13 1.81 6.24 37.24
CA MET A 13 1.05 6.91 36.17
C MET A 13 1.52 8.35 35.96
N GLU A 14 1.77 9.11 37.04
CA GLU A 14 2.30 10.47 36.95
C GLU A 14 3.70 10.53 36.30
N VAL A 15 4.54 9.53 36.55
CA VAL A 15 5.87 9.45 35.89
C VAL A 15 5.75 8.99 34.45
N ILE A 16 4.86 8.05 34.14
CA ILE A 16 4.60 7.63 32.75
C ILE A 16 4.05 8.80 31.93
N SER A 17 3.06 9.52 32.46
CA SER A 17 2.45 10.68 31.82
C SER A 17 3.48 11.77 31.52
N ARG A 18 4.45 11.99 32.42
CA ARG A 18 5.57 12.93 32.19
C ARG A 18 6.65 12.39 31.25
N GLY A 19 6.82 11.08 31.19
CA GLY A 19 7.92 10.42 30.47
C GLY A 19 7.66 10.16 28.98
N GLY A 20 6.39 10.11 28.54
CA GLY A 20 6.01 10.06 27.12
C GLY A 20 6.30 8.76 26.37
N ILE A 21 6.83 7.72 27.05
CA ILE A 21 7.17 6.40 26.46
C ILE A 21 6.24 5.26 26.94
N GLY A 22 5.17 5.59 27.67
CA GLY A 22 4.20 4.60 28.18
C GLY A 22 4.77 3.59 29.20
N THR A 23 5.96 3.88 29.74
CA THR A 23 6.75 2.97 30.60
C THR A 23 7.45 3.76 31.71
N VAL A 24 7.55 3.17 32.91
CA VAL A 24 8.33 3.67 34.03
C VAL A 24 9.32 2.62 34.54
N PHE A 25 10.53 3.06 34.90
CA PHE A 25 11.54 2.18 35.47
C PHE A 25 11.46 2.15 37.00
N ILE A 26 11.61 0.97 37.57
CA ILE A 26 11.68 0.76 39.00
C ILE A 26 13.14 0.63 39.37
N VAL A 27 13.60 1.46 40.29
CA VAL A 27 14.99 1.47 40.76
C VAL A 27 15.06 1.35 42.28
N ASP A 28 16.15 0.78 42.75
CA ASP A 28 16.46 0.78 44.17
C ASP A 28 16.75 2.21 44.67
N THR A 29 16.20 2.56 45.83
CA THR A 29 16.22 3.94 46.34
C THR A 29 17.62 4.40 46.73
N GLN A 30 18.49 3.49 47.17
CA GLN A 30 19.83 3.82 47.64
C GLN A 30 20.88 3.64 46.54
N SER A 31 20.92 2.46 45.93
CA SER A 31 21.93 2.06 44.95
C SER A 31 21.62 2.52 43.52
N ARG A 32 20.38 2.95 43.25
CA ARG A 32 19.87 3.31 41.91
C ARG A 32 19.91 2.17 40.90
N ARG A 33 20.09 0.93 41.36
CA ARG A 33 20.08 -0.27 40.52
C ARG A 33 18.71 -0.50 39.90
N PHE A 34 18.69 -0.96 38.66
CA PHE A 34 17.47 -1.35 37.96
C PHE A 34 16.84 -2.59 38.62
N LEU A 35 15.56 -2.50 38.97
CA LEU A 35 14.80 -3.60 39.58
C LEU A 35 13.70 -4.15 38.66
N GLY A 36 13.30 -3.39 37.64
CA GLY A 36 12.25 -3.77 36.70
C GLY A 36 11.59 -2.56 36.04
N LEU A 37 10.54 -2.81 35.27
CA LEU A 37 9.75 -1.75 34.63
C LEU A 37 8.25 -2.07 34.73
N MET A 38 7.43 -1.05 34.49
CA MET A 38 5.99 -1.18 34.33
C MET A 38 5.51 -0.33 33.16
N THR A 39 4.51 -0.83 32.43
CA THR A 39 3.86 -0.15 31.30
C THR A 39 2.44 0.29 31.63
N ASP A 40 1.86 1.16 30.80
CA ASP A 40 0.42 1.50 30.87
C ASP A 40 -0.47 0.26 30.82
N GLY A 41 -0.05 -0.76 30.06
CA GLY A 41 -0.76 -2.03 29.97
C GLY A 41 -0.76 -2.80 31.30
N ASP A 42 0.35 -2.79 32.04
CA ASP A 42 0.45 -3.44 33.36
C ASP A 42 -0.44 -2.73 34.38
N ILE A 43 -0.38 -1.40 34.42
CA ILE A 43 -1.21 -0.57 35.31
C ILE A 43 -2.69 -0.79 35.01
N ARG A 44 -3.08 -0.73 33.73
CA ARG A 44 -4.47 -0.98 33.31
C ARG A 44 -4.94 -2.36 33.73
N ARG A 45 -4.13 -3.41 33.54
CA ARG A 45 -4.47 -4.78 33.99
C ARG A 45 -4.61 -4.87 35.50
N ALA A 46 -3.75 -4.20 36.27
CA ALA A 46 -3.87 -4.16 37.72
C ALA A 46 -5.19 -3.50 38.16
N ILE A 47 -5.53 -2.34 37.60
CA ILE A 47 -6.78 -1.64 37.91
C ILE A 47 -8.00 -2.51 37.54
N LEU A 48 -7.97 -3.17 36.37
CA LEU A 48 -9.05 -4.09 35.94
C LEU A 48 -9.18 -5.33 36.85
N LYS A 49 -8.11 -5.75 37.53
CA LYS A 49 -8.12 -6.82 38.53
C LYS A 49 -8.59 -6.34 39.93
N GLY A 50 -8.98 -5.07 40.07
CA GLY A 50 -9.52 -4.50 41.31
C GLY A 50 -8.49 -3.80 42.20
N TRP A 51 -7.26 -3.61 41.74
CA TRP A 51 -6.25 -2.86 42.50
C TRP A 51 -6.52 -1.36 42.47
N SER A 52 -6.36 -0.67 43.60
CA SER A 52 -6.59 0.78 43.71
C SER A 52 -5.36 1.59 43.29
N LEU A 53 -5.55 2.87 42.96
CA LEU A 53 -4.44 3.78 42.61
C LEU A 53 -3.42 3.98 43.74
N GLU A 54 -3.80 3.69 44.99
CA GLU A 54 -2.92 3.77 46.16
C GLU A 54 -2.17 2.47 46.43
N THR A 55 -2.44 1.42 45.65
CA THR A 55 -1.70 0.15 45.71
C THR A 55 -0.23 0.39 45.44
N LYS A 56 0.64 -0.17 46.28
CA LYS A 56 2.09 -0.14 46.08
C LYS A 56 2.50 -1.08 44.95
N ILE A 57 3.47 -0.62 44.17
CA ILE A 57 3.99 -1.35 43.01
C ILE A 57 4.67 -2.67 43.41
N GLU A 58 5.23 -2.75 44.61
CA GLU A 58 5.82 -3.97 45.15
C GLU A 58 4.85 -5.16 45.17
N LEU A 59 3.54 -4.90 45.30
CA LEU A 59 2.48 -5.91 45.38
C LEU A 59 2.01 -6.41 44.00
N LEU A 60 2.42 -5.75 42.92
CA LEU A 60 1.98 -6.07 41.57
C LEU A 60 2.92 -7.09 40.92
N GLU A 61 2.33 -8.04 40.21
CA GLU A 61 3.05 -8.97 39.34
C GLU A 61 3.65 -8.20 38.15
N ARG A 62 4.92 -8.44 37.86
CA ARG A 62 5.68 -7.72 36.82
C ARG A 62 6.33 -8.71 35.86
N PRO A 63 6.24 -8.50 34.54
CA PRO A 63 6.98 -9.31 33.59
C PRO A 63 8.49 -9.10 33.77
N GLN A 64 9.28 -10.14 33.48
CA GLN A 64 10.73 -10.03 33.47
C GLN A 64 11.17 -9.10 32.33
N ALA A 65 11.81 -7.99 32.69
CA ALA A 65 12.30 -7.02 31.71
C ALA A 65 13.49 -7.59 30.92
N LYS A 66 13.50 -7.42 29.59
CA LYS A 66 14.70 -7.61 28.79
C LYS A 66 15.61 -6.40 28.95
N THR A 67 16.90 -6.61 29.18
CA THR A 67 17.91 -5.56 29.39
C THR A 67 19.14 -5.81 28.52
N ALA A 68 19.78 -4.74 28.06
CA ALA A 68 21.04 -4.81 27.31
C ALA A 68 22.20 -4.24 28.15
N ALA A 69 23.42 -4.70 27.90
CA ALA A 69 24.62 -4.13 28.53
C ALA A 69 25.15 -2.96 27.69
N ILE A 70 25.76 -1.98 28.35
CA ILE A 70 26.48 -0.89 27.67
C ILE A 70 27.55 -1.47 26.73
N GLY A 71 27.55 -1.02 25.47
CA GLY A 71 28.45 -1.52 24.41
C GLY A 71 27.95 -2.73 23.62
N MET A 72 26.76 -3.27 23.93
CA MET A 72 26.13 -4.32 23.11
C MET A 72 25.80 -3.80 21.69
N ASN A 73 25.93 -4.67 20.68
CA ASN A 73 25.72 -4.28 19.28
C ASN A 73 24.24 -3.95 19.01
N VAL A 74 23.99 -2.86 18.27
CA VAL A 74 22.64 -2.41 17.84
C VAL A 74 21.83 -3.51 17.16
N ALA A 75 22.44 -4.36 16.33
CA ALA A 75 21.76 -5.46 15.65
C ALA A 75 21.26 -6.53 16.63
N GLU A 76 21.99 -6.77 17.73
CA GLU A 76 21.61 -7.71 18.78
C GLU A 76 20.48 -7.12 19.63
N ILE A 77 20.60 -5.84 20.02
CA ILE A 77 19.54 -5.10 20.72
C ILE A 77 18.25 -5.10 19.89
N THR A 78 18.34 -4.93 18.56
CA THR A 78 17.18 -4.93 17.67
C THR A 78 16.42 -6.27 17.68
N LYS A 79 17.13 -7.39 17.74
CA LYS A 79 16.54 -8.74 17.82
C LYS A 79 15.84 -9.02 19.15
N MET A 80 16.13 -8.23 20.19
CA MET A 80 15.49 -8.40 21.50
C MET A 80 14.07 -7.82 21.53
N PHE A 81 13.75 -6.89 20.64
CA PHE A 81 12.40 -6.35 20.49
C PHE A 81 11.43 -7.39 19.90
N GLY A 82 10.14 -7.18 20.13
CA GLY A 82 9.07 -8.05 19.63
C GLY A 82 7.70 -7.42 19.86
N GLU A 83 6.61 -8.14 19.60
CA GLU A 83 5.24 -7.60 19.72
C GLU A 83 4.95 -6.98 21.09
N THR A 84 5.54 -7.52 22.15
CA THR A 84 5.30 -7.12 23.55
C THR A 84 6.45 -6.32 24.18
N VAL A 85 7.65 -6.32 23.58
CA VAL A 85 8.83 -5.67 24.15
C VAL A 85 9.14 -4.40 23.37
N ARG A 86 8.80 -3.24 23.95
CA ARG A 86 8.97 -1.92 23.33
C ARG A 86 10.09 -1.07 23.92
N VAL A 87 10.57 -1.41 25.11
CA VAL A 87 11.59 -0.66 25.83
C VAL A 87 12.61 -1.65 26.39
N ILE A 88 13.89 -1.41 26.10
CA ILE A 88 15.00 -2.19 26.63
C ILE A 88 15.93 -1.22 27.37
N PRO A 89 16.02 -1.30 28.72
CA PRO A 89 17.01 -0.55 29.48
C PRO A 89 18.43 -1.02 29.14
N ILE A 90 19.34 -0.06 28.95
CA ILE A 90 20.78 -0.30 28.79
C ILE A 90 21.45 -0.07 30.13
N LEU A 91 22.15 -1.09 30.63
CA LEU A 91 22.73 -1.13 31.96
C LEU A 91 24.25 -1.06 31.92
N ASP A 92 24.85 -0.38 32.91
CA ASP A 92 26.28 -0.46 33.18
C ASP A 92 26.66 -1.74 33.97
N GLN A 93 27.95 -1.87 34.30
CA GLN A 93 28.48 -2.99 35.07
C GLN A 93 27.91 -3.07 36.50
N GLU A 94 27.36 -1.97 37.01
CA GLU A 94 26.75 -1.90 38.34
C GLU A 94 25.23 -2.10 38.30
N SER A 95 24.66 -2.45 37.13
CA SER A 95 23.23 -2.59 36.85
C SER A 95 22.41 -1.30 37.00
N LYS A 96 23.04 -0.14 36.79
CA LYS A 96 22.34 1.15 36.72
C LYS A 96 21.94 1.43 35.27
N ILE A 97 20.77 2.03 35.10
CA ILE A 97 20.29 2.45 33.78
C ILE A 97 21.15 3.64 33.32
N VAL A 98 21.87 3.45 32.22
CA VAL A 98 22.70 4.49 31.60
C VAL A 98 22.10 5.03 30.31
N ASP A 99 21.29 4.22 29.63
CA ASP A 99 20.56 4.61 28.42
C ASP A 99 19.32 3.70 28.21
N ILE A 100 18.49 4.00 27.21
CA ILE A 100 17.30 3.22 26.86
C ILE A 100 17.22 3.00 25.35
N ALA A 101 17.00 1.77 24.93
CA ALA A 101 16.63 1.46 23.55
C ALA A 101 15.11 1.36 23.45
N LEU A 102 14.53 2.14 22.53
CA LEU A 102 13.09 2.16 22.28
C LEU A 102 12.80 1.47 20.95
N TYR A 103 11.87 0.50 20.97
CA TYR A 103 11.23 0.03 19.75
C TYR A 103 10.13 1.00 19.41
N ASP A 104 10.49 1.96 18.57
CA ASP A 104 9.54 2.87 18.01
C ASP A 104 9.07 2.33 16.67
N GLN A 105 7.75 2.15 16.49
CA GLN A 105 7.24 1.99 15.12
C GLN A 105 7.58 3.22 14.26
N ARG A 106 7.88 4.39 14.85
CA ARG A 106 8.41 5.58 14.17
C ARG A 106 9.87 5.44 13.70
N LEU A 107 10.63 4.43 14.16
CA LEU A 107 11.98 4.19 13.65
C LEU A 107 11.95 3.58 12.25
N ARG A 108 11.02 2.64 12.00
CA ARG A 108 10.82 2.06 10.67
C ARG A 108 9.80 2.88 9.90
N LEU A 109 10.23 3.46 8.79
CA LEU A 109 9.36 4.19 7.89
C LEU A 109 8.82 3.22 6.82
N PRO A 110 7.55 2.77 6.91
CA PRO A 110 7.00 1.81 5.96
C PRO A 110 6.82 2.44 4.58
N VAL A 111 6.79 1.60 3.54
CA VAL A 111 6.52 2.10 2.18
C VAL A 111 5.11 2.69 2.06
N ALA A 112 4.15 2.09 2.73
CA ALA A 112 2.75 2.48 2.74
C ALA A 112 2.05 1.92 3.98
N GLU A 113 1.14 2.69 4.57
CA GLU A 113 0.25 2.27 5.65
C GLU A 113 -1.16 2.86 5.45
N PRO A 114 -2.23 2.19 5.92
CA PRO A 114 -3.59 2.73 5.90
C PRO A 114 -3.71 4.05 6.66
N SER A 115 -4.37 5.04 6.05
CA SER A 115 -4.78 6.27 6.73
C SER A 115 -6.22 6.16 7.22
N LEU A 116 -6.40 5.71 8.47
CA LEU A 116 -7.71 5.55 9.11
C LEU A 116 -7.95 6.66 10.14
N ALA A 117 -9.19 7.14 10.26
CA ALA A 117 -9.57 8.15 11.25
C ALA A 117 -10.92 7.79 11.91
N GLU A 118 -11.60 8.78 12.47
CA GLU A 118 -12.76 8.57 13.35
C GLU A 118 -13.95 7.90 12.64
N LYS A 119 -14.21 8.26 11.38
CA LYS A 119 -15.37 7.73 10.64
C LYS A 119 -15.26 6.25 10.28
N GLU A 120 -14.07 5.73 9.97
CA GLU A 120 -13.90 4.30 9.71
C GLU A 120 -14.29 3.50 10.96
N LEU A 121 -13.80 3.93 12.13
CA LEU A 121 -14.14 3.29 13.40
C LEU A 121 -15.64 3.41 13.67
N ALA A 122 -16.23 4.59 13.46
CA ALA A 122 -17.66 4.81 13.70
C ALA A 122 -18.55 3.93 12.81
N TYR A 123 -18.26 3.85 11.50
CA TYR A 123 -19.08 3.08 10.56
C TYR A 123 -18.89 1.57 10.72
N VAL A 124 -17.68 1.11 11.01
CA VAL A 124 -17.46 -0.31 11.39
C VAL A 124 -18.20 -0.64 12.68
N THR A 125 -18.14 0.23 13.69
CA THR A 125 -18.89 0.03 14.94
C THR A 125 -20.40 -0.07 14.66
N ASP A 126 -20.94 0.77 13.79
CA ASP A 126 -22.35 0.71 13.37
C ASP A 126 -22.71 -0.62 12.69
N CYS A 127 -21.83 -1.19 11.86
CA CYS A 127 -22.02 -2.54 11.30
C CYS A 127 -22.09 -3.62 12.39
N ILE A 128 -21.21 -3.55 13.40
CA ILE A 128 -21.18 -4.51 14.51
C ILE A 128 -22.44 -4.38 15.38
N VAL A 129 -22.80 -3.15 15.78
CA VAL A 129 -23.97 -2.88 16.63
C VAL A 129 -25.27 -3.27 15.94
N SER A 130 -25.38 -3.03 14.63
CA SER A 130 -26.57 -3.37 13.84
C SER A 130 -26.63 -4.84 13.40
N ASN A 131 -25.58 -5.64 13.64
CA ASN A 131 -25.39 -7.01 13.14
C ASN A 131 -25.38 -7.17 11.60
N TRP A 132 -25.34 -6.08 10.83
CA TRP A 132 -25.17 -6.11 9.37
C TRP A 132 -23.69 -6.19 9.01
N ILE A 133 -23.11 -7.37 9.18
CA ILE A 133 -21.65 -7.57 9.01
C ILE A 133 -21.26 -8.23 7.68
N SER A 134 -22.20 -8.87 6.99
CA SER A 134 -21.94 -9.65 5.78
C SER A 134 -22.10 -8.81 4.51
N SER A 135 -22.21 -9.44 3.33
CA SER A 135 -22.32 -8.81 2.01
C SER A 135 -23.62 -8.07 1.70
N THR A 136 -24.39 -7.73 2.74
CA THR A 136 -25.64 -6.97 2.63
C THR A 136 -25.65 -5.91 3.74
N GLY A 137 -26.13 -4.71 3.42
CA GLY A 137 -26.21 -3.59 4.36
C GLY A 137 -26.06 -2.25 3.66
N LYS A 138 -26.40 -1.17 4.37
CA LYS A 138 -26.50 0.19 3.81
C LYS A 138 -25.18 0.71 3.22
N TYR A 139 -24.04 0.34 3.80
CA TYR A 139 -22.75 0.86 3.37
C TYR A 139 -22.31 0.28 2.03
N VAL A 140 -22.78 -0.93 1.65
CA VAL A 140 -22.46 -1.50 0.33
C VAL A 140 -23.02 -0.61 -0.78
N SER A 141 -24.32 -0.29 -0.73
CA SER A 141 -24.96 0.57 -1.73
C SER A 141 -24.47 2.02 -1.65
N GLN A 142 -24.21 2.53 -0.45
CA GLN A 142 -23.64 3.87 -0.27
C GLN A 142 -22.23 3.97 -0.86
N PHE A 143 -21.38 2.96 -0.66
CA PHE A 143 -20.03 2.93 -1.22
C PHE A 143 -20.05 2.86 -2.74
N GLU A 144 -20.88 1.99 -3.31
CA GLU A 144 -21.09 1.91 -4.76
C GLU A 144 -21.53 3.27 -5.32
N ALA A 145 -22.53 3.94 -4.71
CA ALA A 145 -23.02 5.24 -5.17
C ALA A 145 -21.94 6.34 -5.09
N LEU A 146 -21.31 6.50 -3.93
CA LEU A 146 -20.28 7.52 -3.72
C LEU A 146 -19.08 7.32 -4.66
N PHE A 147 -18.69 6.08 -4.92
CA PHE A 147 -17.55 5.80 -5.79
C PHE A 147 -17.89 5.96 -7.27
N ALA A 148 -19.12 5.63 -7.69
CA ALA A 148 -19.63 5.94 -9.04
C ALA A 148 -19.58 7.45 -9.29
N ASP A 149 -20.12 8.24 -8.37
CA ASP A 149 -20.10 9.71 -8.43
C ASP A 149 -18.67 10.25 -8.44
N PHE A 150 -17.78 9.71 -7.59
CA PHE A 150 -16.37 10.10 -7.56
C PHE A 150 -15.70 9.89 -8.92
N CYS A 151 -15.84 8.71 -9.53
CA CYS A 151 -15.27 8.38 -10.84
C CYS A 151 -15.99 9.07 -12.01
N GLY A 152 -17.16 9.66 -11.79
CA GLY A 152 -18.01 10.20 -12.86
C GLY A 152 -18.60 9.12 -13.76
N SER A 153 -18.86 7.93 -13.21
CA SER A 153 -19.47 6.80 -13.94
C SER A 153 -20.88 6.53 -13.46
N ARG A 154 -21.73 5.94 -14.32
CA ARG A 154 -23.14 5.66 -14.00
C ARG A 154 -23.33 4.49 -13.02
N HIS A 155 -22.41 3.53 -13.01
CA HIS A 155 -22.53 2.33 -12.19
C HIS A 155 -21.21 2.00 -11.52
N ALA A 156 -21.29 1.59 -10.25
CA ALA A 156 -20.20 0.91 -9.56
C ALA A 156 -20.72 -0.38 -8.89
N VAL A 157 -19.91 -1.43 -8.90
CA VAL A 157 -20.23 -2.75 -8.32
C VAL A 157 -19.08 -3.20 -7.44
N ALA A 158 -19.32 -3.25 -6.13
CA ALA A 158 -18.28 -3.57 -5.15
C ALA A 158 -17.96 -5.07 -5.17
N THR A 159 -16.67 -5.42 -5.09
CA THR A 159 -16.16 -6.80 -5.10
C THR A 159 -15.24 -7.07 -3.91
N SER A 160 -14.94 -8.34 -3.63
CA SER A 160 -14.14 -8.72 -2.46
C SER A 160 -12.67 -8.27 -2.53
N ASN A 161 -12.10 -8.11 -3.73
CA ASN A 161 -10.79 -7.48 -3.98
C ASN A 161 -10.61 -7.06 -5.46
N GLY A 162 -9.53 -6.32 -5.77
CA GLY A 162 -9.21 -5.90 -7.14
C GLY A 162 -9.01 -7.04 -8.15
N THR A 163 -8.44 -8.18 -7.73
CA THR A 163 -8.28 -9.36 -8.62
C THR A 163 -9.63 -9.95 -9.02
N THR A 164 -10.57 -10.04 -8.08
CA THR A 164 -11.94 -10.49 -8.38
C THR A 164 -12.71 -9.49 -9.25
N ALA A 165 -12.41 -8.18 -9.13
CA ALA A 165 -12.93 -7.16 -10.03
C ALA A 165 -12.44 -7.38 -11.47
N LEU A 166 -11.13 -7.58 -11.68
CA LEU A 166 -10.56 -7.91 -12.99
C LEU A 166 -11.21 -9.15 -13.60
N HIS A 167 -11.33 -10.22 -12.82
CA HIS A 167 -11.92 -11.48 -13.30
C HIS A 167 -13.38 -11.30 -13.71
N LEU A 168 -14.19 -10.60 -12.91
CA LEU A 168 -15.59 -10.31 -13.27
C LEU A 168 -15.71 -9.38 -14.47
N ALA A 169 -14.82 -8.40 -14.61
CA ALA A 169 -14.82 -7.50 -15.77
C ALA A 169 -14.60 -8.26 -17.08
N LEU A 170 -13.65 -9.19 -17.09
CA LEU A 170 -13.38 -10.06 -18.23
C LEU A 170 -14.58 -10.96 -18.56
N LEU A 171 -15.17 -11.63 -17.56
CA LEU A 171 -16.35 -12.49 -17.75
C LEU A 171 -17.61 -11.71 -18.18
N ALA A 172 -17.73 -10.46 -17.75
CA ALA A 172 -18.82 -9.57 -18.15
C ALA A 172 -18.73 -9.17 -19.63
N LEU A 173 -17.51 -9.14 -20.18
CA LEU A 173 -17.21 -8.91 -21.59
C LEU A 173 -17.16 -10.22 -22.41
N ASP A 174 -17.59 -11.33 -21.81
CA ASP A 174 -17.64 -12.66 -22.43
C ASP A 174 -16.26 -13.19 -22.87
N ILE A 175 -15.19 -12.74 -22.23
CA ILE A 175 -13.83 -13.26 -22.47
C ILE A 175 -13.73 -14.69 -21.93
N HIS A 176 -13.26 -15.60 -22.78
CA HIS A 176 -13.20 -17.02 -22.46
C HIS A 176 -12.01 -17.73 -23.13
N GLN A 177 -11.95 -19.06 -22.98
CA GLN A 177 -10.95 -19.88 -23.63
C GLN A 177 -10.88 -19.64 -25.14
N GLY A 178 -9.66 -19.50 -25.66
CA GLY A 178 -9.40 -19.23 -27.07
C GLY A 178 -9.20 -17.76 -27.40
N ASP A 179 -9.58 -16.85 -26.51
CA ASP A 179 -9.36 -15.41 -26.68
C ASP A 179 -7.95 -14.98 -26.27
N GLU A 180 -7.51 -13.86 -26.82
CA GLU A 180 -6.31 -13.14 -26.42
C GLU A 180 -6.67 -11.79 -25.79
N VAL A 181 -5.99 -11.46 -24.69
CA VAL A 181 -6.14 -10.17 -24.01
C VAL A 181 -4.76 -9.53 -23.90
N ILE A 182 -4.62 -8.33 -24.45
CA ILE A 182 -3.36 -7.58 -24.39
C ILE A 182 -3.21 -6.97 -22.99
N VAL A 183 -2.07 -7.19 -22.35
CA VAL A 183 -1.74 -6.68 -21.01
C VAL A 183 -0.31 -6.14 -20.98
N PRO A 184 0.00 -5.09 -20.19
CA PRO A 184 1.38 -4.68 -19.99
C PRO A 184 2.16 -5.80 -19.31
N SER A 185 3.44 -5.91 -19.65
CA SER A 185 4.31 -6.80 -18.92
C SER A 185 4.77 -6.22 -17.58
N LEU A 186 5.01 -4.91 -17.51
CA LEU A 186 5.31 -4.24 -16.24
C LEU A 186 4.01 -3.93 -15.49
N THR A 187 3.52 -4.89 -14.72
CA THR A 187 2.32 -4.74 -13.87
C THR A 187 2.34 -5.74 -12.72
N PHE A 188 1.42 -5.58 -11.76
CA PHE A 188 1.15 -6.61 -10.78
C PHE A 188 0.52 -7.85 -11.44
N ILE A 189 0.95 -9.04 -11.02
CA ILE A 189 0.59 -10.32 -11.66
C ILE A 189 -0.92 -10.60 -11.71
N ALA A 190 -1.72 -9.96 -10.85
CA ALA A 190 -3.18 -10.11 -10.85
C ALA A 190 -3.83 -9.80 -12.20
N THR A 191 -3.31 -8.82 -12.94
CA THR A 191 -3.81 -8.44 -14.28
C THR A 191 -3.77 -9.64 -15.24
N ALA A 192 -2.63 -10.33 -15.33
CA ALA A 192 -2.47 -11.51 -16.20
C ALA A 192 -3.18 -12.75 -15.63
N ASN A 193 -3.15 -12.95 -14.31
CA ASN A 193 -3.84 -14.04 -13.64
C ASN A 193 -5.35 -14.01 -13.92
N ALA A 194 -5.97 -12.83 -13.85
CA ALA A 194 -7.40 -12.67 -14.13
C ALA A 194 -7.76 -13.09 -15.56
N VAL A 195 -6.91 -12.76 -16.55
CA VAL A 195 -7.06 -13.25 -17.93
C VAL A 195 -7.00 -14.78 -17.94
N SER A 196 -5.98 -15.38 -17.32
CA SER A 196 -5.82 -16.83 -17.28
C SER A 196 -6.95 -17.56 -16.56
N TYR A 197 -7.60 -16.96 -15.55
CA TYR A 197 -8.76 -17.56 -14.86
C TYR A 197 -9.96 -17.79 -15.79
N THR A 198 -10.09 -17.00 -16.86
CA THR A 198 -11.14 -17.19 -17.88
C THR A 198 -10.80 -18.28 -18.90
N GLY A 199 -9.56 -18.79 -18.90
CA GLY A 199 -9.01 -19.64 -19.95
C GLY A 199 -8.45 -18.88 -21.16
N ALA A 200 -8.60 -17.56 -21.22
CA ALA A 200 -7.99 -16.71 -22.24
C ALA A 200 -6.46 -16.62 -22.05
N LYS A 201 -5.77 -16.21 -23.12
CA LYS A 201 -4.32 -16.05 -23.16
C LYS A 201 -3.92 -14.57 -22.96
N PRO A 202 -3.14 -14.24 -21.92
CA PRO A 202 -2.52 -12.91 -21.84
C PRO A 202 -1.45 -12.75 -22.93
N VAL A 203 -1.49 -11.64 -23.65
CA VAL A 203 -0.49 -11.21 -24.63
C VAL A 203 0.26 -10.02 -24.05
N PHE A 204 1.52 -10.24 -23.68
CA PHE A 204 2.33 -9.22 -23.02
C PHE A 204 2.87 -8.19 -24.03
N VAL A 205 2.76 -6.92 -23.65
CA VAL A 205 3.30 -5.77 -24.40
C VAL A 205 4.25 -4.98 -23.49
N ASP A 206 5.28 -4.38 -24.09
CA ASP A 206 6.28 -3.60 -23.36
C ASP A 206 5.74 -2.24 -22.89
N SER A 207 6.53 -1.56 -22.07
CA SER A 207 6.24 -0.23 -21.54
C SER A 207 6.84 0.89 -22.39
N GLU A 208 6.28 2.09 -22.29
CA GLU A 208 6.97 3.32 -22.70
C GLU A 208 8.01 3.73 -21.66
N SER A 209 9.14 4.27 -22.08
CA SER A 209 10.15 4.82 -21.15
C SER A 209 9.73 6.16 -20.52
N THR A 210 8.78 6.86 -21.16
CA THR A 210 8.35 8.21 -20.78
C THR A 210 7.25 8.25 -19.73
N THR A 211 6.40 7.22 -19.67
CA THR A 211 5.27 7.12 -18.73
C THR A 211 5.34 5.86 -17.86
N TRP A 212 6.12 4.85 -18.28
CA TRP A 212 6.22 3.50 -17.71
C TRP A 212 4.97 2.62 -17.92
N ASN A 213 3.90 3.19 -18.46
CA ASN A 213 2.68 2.48 -18.84
C ASN A 213 2.85 1.73 -20.17
N ILE A 214 1.86 0.93 -20.55
CA ILE A 214 1.86 0.14 -21.79
C ILE A 214 2.08 1.02 -23.03
N ASP A 215 2.95 0.60 -23.95
CA ASP A 215 3.23 1.30 -25.20
C ASP A 215 2.11 1.08 -26.24
N PRO A 216 1.34 2.13 -26.63
CA PRO A 216 0.25 1.98 -27.59
C PRO A 216 0.69 1.52 -28.99
N ASP A 217 1.89 1.89 -29.45
CA ASP A 217 2.40 1.47 -30.75
C ASP A 217 2.71 -0.03 -30.77
N LEU A 218 3.14 -0.57 -29.64
CA LEU A 218 3.33 -2.01 -29.48
C LEU A 218 2.01 -2.76 -29.26
N VAL A 219 1.00 -2.12 -28.63
CA VAL A 219 -0.37 -2.67 -28.56
C VAL A 219 -0.92 -2.89 -29.96
N ALA A 220 -0.81 -1.90 -30.87
CA ALA A 220 -1.30 -2.02 -32.24
C ALA A 220 -0.67 -3.21 -32.99
N LYS A 221 0.62 -3.50 -32.74
CA LYS A 221 1.36 -4.62 -33.34
C LYS A 221 1.01 -5.98 -32.73
N ALA A 222 0.48 -6.00 -31.51
CA ALA A 222 0.13 -7.24 -30.79
C ALA A 222 -1.28 -7.75 -31.12
N VAL A 223 -2.11 -6.97 -31.81
CA VAL A 223 -3.47 -7.37 -32.18
C VAL A 223 -3.45 -8.53 -33.18
N THR A 224 -4.25 -9.56 -32.89
CA THR A 224 -4.49 -10.72 -33.76
C THR A 224 -6.01 -10.92 -33.93
N PRO A 225 -6.45 -11.82 -34.84
CA PRO A 225 -7.87 -12.18 -34.93
C PRO A 225 -8.49 -12.78 -33.64
N ARG A 226 -7.65 -13.23 -32.69
CA ARG A 226 -8.10 -13.73 -31.38
C ARG A 226 -8.15 -12.65 -30.31
N THR A 227 -7.61 -11.46 -30.56
CA THR A 227 -7.62 -10.38 -29.57
C THR A 227 -9.05 -9.92 -29.34
N LYS A 228 -9.46 -9.82 -28.07
CA LYS A 228 -10.80 -9.37 -27.66
C LYS A 228 -10.78 -8.16 -26.75
N ALA A 229 -9.70 -7.97 -25.99
CA ALA A 229 -9.60 -6.85 -25.07
C ALA A 229 -8.15 -6.37 -24.89
N ILE A 230 -8.03 -5.13 -24.43
CA ILE A 230 -6.79 -4.51 -23.96
C ILE A 230 -7.01 -4.10 -22.50
N ILE A 231 -6.05 -4.42 -21.63
CA ILE A 231 -6.04 -3.97 -20.24
C ILE A 231 -4.90 -2.97 -20.03
N PRO A 232 -5.10 -1.65 -20.27
CA PRO A 232 -4.16 -0.66 -19.76
C PRO A 232 -4.14 -0.68 -18.23
N VAL A 233 -2.95 -0.62 -17.64
CA VAL A 233 -2.74 -0.43 -16.21
C VAL A 233 -2.28 1.00 -15.99
N HIS A 234 -2.84 1.69 -15.02
CA HIS A 234 -2.43 3.04 -14.64
C HIS A 234 -1.38 2.99 -13.53
N LEU A 235 -0.17 2.62 -13.92
CA LEU A 235 0.90 2.18 -13.03
C LEU A 235 1.35 3.31 -12.09
N TYR A 236 1.48 2.98 -10.80
CA TYR A 236 1.93 3.89 -9.74
C TYR A 236 1.11 5.18 -9.58
N GLY A 237 -0.08 5.23 -10.18
CA GLY A 237 -0.98 6.38 -10.16
C GLY A 237 -0.85 7.32 -11.36
N HIS A 238 0.04 7.03 -12.31
CA HIS A 238 0.14 7.75 -13.57
C HIS A 238 -0.79 7.11 -14.62
N PRO A 239 -1.73 7.85 -15.24
CA PRO A 239 -2.60 7.34 -16.29
C PRO A 239 -1.84 6.87 -17.54
N ALA A 240 -2.31 5.79 -18.16
CA ALA A 240 -1.85 5.38 -19.49
C ALA A 240 -2.31 6.38 -20.56
N ASP A 241 -1.66 6.44 -21.72
CA ASP A 241 -2.13 7.28 -22.83
C ASP A 241 -3.37 6.65 -23.48
N MET A 242 -4.55 7.07 -23.02
CA MET A 242 -5.81 6.40 -23.36
C MET A 242 -6.29 6.68 -24.78
N ASP A 243 -6.09 7.87 -25.35
CA ASP A 243 -6.63 8.19 -26.69
C ASP A 243 -6.10 7.23 -27.78
N PRO A 244 -4.79 6.96 -27.88
CA PRO A 244 -4.26 5.98 -28.83
C PRO A 244 -4.80 4.56 -28.59
N ILE A 245 -4.90 4.14 -27.33
CA ILE A 245 -5.42 2.80 -26.95
C ILE A 245 -6.89 2.66 -27.37
N LEU A 246 -7.72 3.67 -27.08
CA LEU A 246 -9.12 3.71 -27.51
C LEU A 246 -9.27 3.76 -29.04
N GLU A 247 -8.35 4.41 -29.74
CA GLU A 247 -8.34 4.43 -31.22
C GLU A 247 -8.02 3.05 -31.81
N ILE A 248 -7.05 2.33 -31.23
CA ILE A 248 -6.73 0.96 -31.62
C ILE A 248 -7.92 0.04 -31.32
N ALA A 249 -8.49 0.14 -30.12
CA ALA A 249 -9.63 -0.66 -29.70
C ALA A 249 -10.83 -0.49 -30.65
N ARG A 250 -11.20 0.75 -30.99
CA ARG A 250 -12.28 1.02 -31.95
C ARG A 250 -12.01 0.50 -33.35
N ARG A 251 -10.76 0.59 -33.83
CA ARG A 251 -10.38 0.09 -35.17
C ARG A 251 -10.50 -1.43 -35.29
N HIS A 252 -10.34 -2.15 -34.18
CA HIS A 252 -10.27 -3.61 -34.14
C HIS A 252 -11.45 -4.26 -33.40
N ASP A 253 -12.46 -3.48 -32.99
CA ASP A 253 -13.61 -3.95 -32.21
C ASP A 253 -13.21 -4.68 -30.92
N LEU A 254 -12.28 -4.08 -30.17
CA LEU A 254 -11.76 -4.60 -28.91
C LEU A 254 -12.38 -3.84 -27.73
N ALA A 255 -12.63 -4.55 -26.63
CA ALA A 255 -12.99 -3.93 -25.36
C ALA A 255 -11.75 -3.36 -24.64
N VAL A 256 -11.93 -2.29 -23.86
CA VAL A 256 -10.89 -1.70 -23.02
C VAL A 256 -11.28 -1.83 -21.55
N ILE A 257 -10.45 -2.54 -20.79
CA ILE A 257 -10.60 -2.74 -19.35
C ILE A 257 -9.53 -1.90 -18.63
N GLU A 258 -9.91 -0.83 -17.95
CA GLU A 258 -8.94 -0.04 -17.19
C GLU A 258 -8.58 -0.73 -15.87
N ASP A 259 -7.33 -1.16 -15.70
CA ASP A 259 -6.79 -1.53 -14.39
C ASP A 259 -6.32 -0.26 -13.66
N ALA A 260 -7.26 0.34 -12.93
CA ALA A 260 -7.05 1.54 -12.12
C ALA A 260 -6.78 1.21 -10.65
N ALA A 261 -6.32 -0.02 -10.34
CA ALA A 261 -6.01 -0.46 -8.98
C ALA A 261 -5.02 0.45 -8.23
N GLU A 262 -4.23 1.25 -8.96
CA GLU A 262 -3.18 2.13 -8.46
C GLU A 262 -3.50 3.62 -8.67
N ALA A 263 -4.67 3.96 -9.22
CA ALA A 263 -4.90 5.29 -9.81
C ALA A 263 -6.23 5.93 -9.40
N HIS A 264 -6.65 5.70 -8.15
CA HIS A 264 -7.83 6.36 -7.56
C HIS A 264 -7.71 7.88 -7.71
N GLY A 265 -8.57 8.49 -8.52
CA GLY A 265 -8.57 9.94 -8.74
C GLY A 265 -7.58 10.46 -9.79
N ALA A 266 -6.80 9.59 -10.42
CA ALA A 266 -5.93 10.01 -11.51
C ALA A 266 -6.75 10.46 -12.72
N GLY A 267 -6.19 11.37 -13.51
CA GLY A 267 -6.91 12.04 -14.59
C GLY A 267 -6.18 12.01 -15.93
N TYR A 268 -6.88 11.65 -16.99
CA TYR A 268 -6.41 11.74 -18.37
C TYR A 268 -7.22 12.80 -19.13
N LYS A 269 -6.57 13.89 -19.55
CA LYS A 269 -7.20 15.00 -20.30
C LYS A 269 -8.50 15.52 -19.65
N GLY A 270 -8.49 15.63 -18.31
CA GLY A 270 -9.62 16.13 -17.51
C GLY A 270 -10.70 15.10 -17.19
N LYS A 271 -10.58 13.85 -17.65
CA LYS A 271 -11.46 12.74 -17.26
C LYS A 271 -10.76 11.86 -16.23
N LYS A 272 -11.49 11.35 -15.23
CA LYS A 272 -10.91 10.40 -14.27
C LYS A 272 -10.70 9.05 -14.94
N VAL A 273 -9.59 8.41 -14.63
CA VAL A 273 -9.32 7.05 -15.10
C VAL A 273 -10.23 6.03 -14.42
N GLY A 274 -10.42 4.89 -15.07
CA GLY A 274 -11.39 3.86 -14.70
C GLY A 274 -12.77 4.06 -15.33
N SER A 275 -13.11 5.25 -15.82
CA SER A 275 -14.39 5.54 -16.50
C SER A 275 -14.21 5.99 -17.97
N ILE A 276 -13.04 5.75 -18.55
CA ILE A 276 -12.68 6.15 -19.91
C ILE A 276 -12.87 4.99 -20.91
N GLY A 277 -12.52 3.77 -20.51
CA GLY A 277 -12.75 2.53 -21.24
C GLY A 277 -14.18 2.01 -21.10
N ASP A 278 -14.42 0.77 -21.52
CA ASP A 278 -15.74 0.14 -21.42
C ASP A 278 -16.09 -0.24 -19.97
N ILE A 279 -15.07 -0.62 -19.21
CA ILE A 279 -15.16 -1.04 -17.81
C ILE A 279 -13.83 -0.75 -17.11
N GLY A 280 -13.87 -0.22 -15.90
CA GLY A 280 -12.69 -0.01 -15.07
C GLY A 280 -12.77 -0.76 -13.76
N ILE A 281 -11.62 -1.07 -13.17
CA ILE A 281 -11.52 -1.75 -11.89
C ILE A 281 -10.61 -1.00 -10.93
N PHE A 282 -10.90 -1.15 -9.64
CA PHE A 282 -10.12 -0.56 -8.56
C PHE A 282 -9.84 -1.62 -7.48
N SER A 283 -8.77 -1.38 -6.73
CA SER A 283 -8.36 -2.20 -5.59
C SER A 283 -8.32 -1.34 -4.34
N PHE A 284 -8.90 -1.84 -3.25
CA PHE A 284 -8.90 -1.21 -1.94
C PHE A 284 -8.06 -2.01 -0.94
N TYR A 285 -7.01 -2.67 -1.42
CA TYR A 285 -6.02 -3.34 -0.57
C TYR A 285 -5.37 -2.35 0.42
N GLY A 286 -4.81 -2.86 1.52
CA GLY A 286 -4.30 -2.07 2.65
C GLY A 286 -3.32 -0.94 2.29
N ASN A 287 -2.58 -1.06 1.18
CA ASN A 287 -1.60 -0.06 0.76
C ASN A 287 -2.10 0.89 -0.34
N LYS A 288 -3.34 0.76 -0.82
CA LYS A 288 -3.89 1.59 -1.91
C LYS A 288 -4.26 2.99 -1.41
N ILE A 289 -4.47 3.93 -2.33
CA ILE A 289 -4.77 5.35 -2.03
C ILE A 289 -5.92 5.46 -1.01
N ILE A 290 -7.01 4.74 -1.26
CA ILE A 290 -8.05 4.45 -0.28
C ILE A 290 -8.12 2.94 -0.06
N THR A 291 -8.59 2.52 1.12
CA THR A 291 -8.57 1.10 1.50
C THR A 291 -9.86 0.63 2.18
N THR A 292 -10.14 -0.65 2.07
CA THR A 292 -11.13 -1.36 2.88
C THR A 292 -10.50 -2.56 3.61
N GLY A 293 -9.17 -2.54 3.77
CA GLY A 293 -8.34 -3.69 4.14
C GLY A 293 -8.14 -4.62 2.93
N GLU A 294 -9.23 -5.26 2.52
CA GLU A 294 -9.38 -5.97 1.24
C GLU A 294 -10.66 -5.46 0.57
N GLY A 295 -10.64 -5.27 -0.74
CA GLY A 295 -11.82 -4.82 -1.48
C GLY A 295 -11.50 -4.42 -2.92
N GLY A 296 -12.53 -4.39 -3.75
CA GLY A 296 -12.43 -3.91 -5.12
C GLY A 296 -13.72 -3.25 -5.57
N MET A 297 -13.65 -2.58 -6.71
CA MET A 297 -14.80 -1.98 -7.38
C MET A 297 -14.66 -2.20 -8.87
N ILE A 298 -15.79 -2.41 -9.53
CA ILE A 298 -15.92 -2.27 -10.98
C ILE A 298 -16.74 -1.02 -11.23
N VAL A 299 -16.34 -0.17 -12.17
CA VAL A 299 -17.16 0.94 -12.65
C VAL A 299 -17.38 0.81 -14.16
N THR A 300 -18.55 1.24 -14.63
CA THR A 300 -18.89 1.24 -16.06
C THR A 300 -20.09 2.13 -16.30
N ASP A 301 -20.15 2.73 -17.48
CA ASP A 301 -21.35 3.43 -17.91
C ASP A 301 -22.37 2.47 -18.54
N ASN A 302 -22.02 1.23 -18.87
CA ASN A 302 -22.94 0.31 -19.53
C ASN A 302 -23.82 -0.44 -18.49
N PRO A 303 -25.15 -0.25 -18.50
CA PRO A 303 -26.05 -0.92 -17.56
C PRO A 303 -26.07 -2.45 -17.72
N ASP A 304 -25.88 -2.96 -18.93
CA ASP A 304 -25.88 -4.41 -19.20
C ASP A 304 -24.63 -5.07 -18.62
N ILE A 305 -23.47 -4.43 -18.76
CA ILE A 305 -22.22 -4.85 -18.11
C ILE A 305 -22.40 -4.83 -16.59
N ALA A 306 -22.91 -3.73 -16.03
CA ALA A 306 -23.14 -3.61 -14.59
C ALA A 306 -24.08 -4.70 -14.05
N GLN A 307 -25.16 -5.01 -14.78
CA GLN A 307 -26.10 -6.07 -14.40
C GLN A 307 -25.45 -7.46 -14.47
N ARG A 308 -24.67 -7.74 -15.53
CA ARG A 308 -23.95 -9.01 -15.67
C ARG A 308 -22.91 -9.19 -14.57
N VAL A 309 -22.15 -8.15 -14.23
CA VAL A 309 -21.22 -8.17 -13.09
C VAL A 309 -21.96 -8.47 -11.78
N ARG A 310 -23.09 -7.80 -11.50
CA ARG A 310 -23.87 -8.04 -10.27
C ARG A 310 -24.37 -9.49 -10.18
N LEU A 311 -24.84 -10.05 -11.29
CA LEU A 311 -25.29 -11.44 -11.38
C LEU A 311 -24.13 -12.41 -11.09
N LEU A 312 -23.01 -12.26 -11.80
CA LEU A 312 -21.84 -13.13 -11.65
C LEU A 312 -21.20 -13.03 -10.26
N ARG A 313 -21.17 -11.85 -9.66
CA ARG A 313 -20.60 -11.59 -8.32
C ARG A 313 -21.32 -12.34 -7.19
N ASP A 314 -22.61 -12.60 -7.36
CA ASP A 314 -23.49 -13.18 -6.34
C ASP A 314 -24.06 -14.54 -6.77
N HIS A 315 -23.15 -15.50 -6.96
CA HIS A 315 -23.43 -16.90 -7.29
C HIS A 315 -24.21 -17.14 -8.59
N GLY A 316 -24.37 -16.11 -9.44
CA GLY A 316 -25.20 -16.23 -10.64
C GLY A 316 -26.68 -16.34 -10.31
N MET A 317 -27.12 -15.92 -9.11
CA MET A 317 -28.50 -16.05 -8.66
C MET A 317 -29.41 -15.06 -9.38
N SER A 318 -30.54 -15.56 -9.90
CA SER A 318 -31.54 -14.75 -10.58
C SER A 318 -32.12 -13.67 -9.65
N PRO A 319 -32.17 -12.39 -10.08
CA PRO A 319 -32.81 -11.32 -9.33
C PRO A 319 -34.32 -11.53 -9.14
N SER A 320 -34.97 -12.23 -10.08
CA SER A 320 -36.42 -12.46 -10.07
C SER A 320 -36.84 -13.75 -9.40
N ARG A 321 -35.91 -14.67 -9.13
CA ARG A 321 -36.20 -15.98 -8.53
C ARG A 321 -35.08 -16.43 -7.59
N ARG A 322 -35.33 -16.32 -6.28
CA ARG A 322 -34.39 -16.74 -5.23
C ARG A 322 -33.99 -18.22 -5.38
N TYR A 323 -32.71 -18.52 -5.18
CA TYR A 323 -32.09 -19.85 -5.31
C TYR A 323 -32.12 -20.47 -6.72
N TRP A 324 -32.50 -19.72 -7.75
CA TRP A 324 -32.38 -20.13 -9.14
C TRP A 324 -31.13 -19.52 -9.77
N HIS A 325 -30.29 -20.34 -10.40
CA HIS A 325 -28.98 -19.92 -10.90
C HIS A 325 -28.90 -20.21 -12.41
N PRO A 326 -29.27 -19.24 -13.28
CA PRO A 326 -29.24 -19.43 -14.74
C PRO A 326 -27.83 -19.52 -15.33
N VAL A 327 -26.83 -19.02 -14.60
CA VAL A 327 -25.43 -19.01 -15.03
C VAL A 327 -24.53 -19.43 -13.86
N LEU A 328 -23.32 -19.90 -14.16
CA LEU A 328 -22.31 -20.10 -13.15
C LEU A 328 -21.81 -18.72 -12.68
N GLY A 329 -21.93 -18.44 -11.38
CA GLY A 329 -21.34 -17.25 -10.76
C GLY A 329 -20.35 -17.60 -9.66
N TYR A 330 -20.00 -16.58 -8.89
CA TYR A 330 -18.92 -16.59 -7.91
C TYR A 330 -19.38 -15.98 -6.60
N ASN A 331 -18.60 -16.18 -5.54
CA ASN A 331 -18.78 -15.45 -4.30
C ASN A 331 -17.73 -14.36 -4.18
N TYR A 332 -17.93 -13.25 -4.88
CA TYR A 332 -16.99 -12.12 -4.90
C TYR A 332 -17.59 -10.86 -4.27
N ARG A 333 -18.52 -11.02 -3.33
CA ARG A 333 -19.17 -9.87 -2.67
C ARG A 333 -18.27 -9.23 -1.64
N LEU A 334 -18.26 -7.90 -1.60
CA LEU A 334 -17.71 -7.09 -0.51
C LEU A 334 -18.64 -7.15 0.71
N THR A 335 -18.10 -7.23 1.92
CA THR A 335 -18.88 -7.13 3.16
C THR A 335 -19.29 -5.69 3.48
N ASN A 336 -20.34 -5.52 4.28
CA ASN A 336 -20.79 -4.24 4.78
C ASN A 336 -19.77 -3.60 5.74
N ILE A 337 -18.93 -4.41 6.42
CA ILE A 337 -17.79 -3.90 7.22
C ILE A 337 -16.74 -3.27 6.31
N GLN A 338 -16.32 -3.97 5.25
CA GLN A 338 -15.37 -3.40 4.29
C GLN A 338 -15.95 -2.16 3.60
N ALA A 339 -17.23 -2.20 3.22
CA ALA A 339 -17.91 -1.07 2.60
C ALA A 339 -18.01 0.14 3.55
N ALA A 340 -18.22 -0.08 4.85
CA ALA A 340 -18.23 0.99 5.85
C ALA A 340 -16.89 1.74 5.91
N ILE A 341 -15.77 1.01 5.86
CA ILE A 341 -14.43 1.63 5.73
C ILE A 341 -14.34 2.40 4.41
N GLY A 342 -14.80 1.81 3.30
CA GLY A 342 -14.78 2.42 1.98
C GLY A 342 -15.55 3.74 1.90
N VAL A 343 -16.75 3.80 2.49
CA VAL A 343 -17.54 5.03 2.60
C VAL A 343 -16.74 6.12 3.32
N ALA A 344 -16.20 5.82 4.50
CA ALA A 344 -15.42 6.78 5.28
C ALA A 344 -14.16 7.29 4.56
N GLN A 345 -13.56 6.45 3.72
CA GLN A 345 -12.40 6.79 2.90
C GLN A 345 -12.77 7.66 1.70
N VAL A 346 -13.87 7.36 1.00
CA VAL A 346 -14.33 8.18 -0.14
C VAL A 346 -14.74 9.57 0.32
N GLU A 347 -15.38 9.70 1.49
CA GLU A 347 -15.75 11.00 2.07
C GLU A 347 -14.56 11.94 2.34
N ARG A 348 -13.33 11.42 2.39
CA ARG A 348 -12.10 12.20 2.59
C ARG A 348 -11.13 12.10 1.42
N ILE A 349 -11.52 11.49 0.29
CA ILE A 349 -10.61 11.14 -0.79
C ILE A 349 -9.84 12.35 -1.31
N GLU A 350 -10.48 13.51 -1.44
CA GLU A 350 -9.83 14.76 -1.88
C GLU A 350 -8.68 15.17 -0.94
N SER A 351 -8.86 15.02 0.37
CA SER A 351 -7.79 15.32 1.33
C SER A 351 -6.63 14.33 1.27
N ILE A 352 -6.94 13.04 1.02
CA ILE A 352 -5.93 12.01 0.81
C ILE A 352 -5.13 12.30 -0.46
N LEU A 353 -5.81 12.60 -1.57
CA LEU A 353 -5.17 12.93 -2.85
C LEU A 353 -4.30 14.18 -2.72
N GLN A 354 -4.76 15.21 -2.01
CA GLN A 354 -3.95 16.39 -1.76
C GLN A 354 -2.69 16.07 -0.94
N ALA A 355 -2.80 15.24 0.12
CA ALA A 355 -1.64 14.82 0.90
C ALA A 355 -0.61 14.06 0.04
N LYS A 356 -1.09 13.20 -0.87
CA LYS A 356 -0.27 12.47 -1.84
C LYS A 356 0.48 13.41 -2.79
N LEU A 357 -0.19 14.44 -3.29
CA LEU A 357 0.43 15.47 -4.13
C LEU A 357 1.49 16.27 -3.35
N ASP A 358 1.21 16.66 -2.11
CA ASP A 358 2.15 17.39 -1.26
C ASP A 358 3.42 16.56 -0.98
N ILE A 359 3.25 15.25 -0.74
CA ILE A 359 4.36 14.30 -0.59
C ILE A 359 5.20 14.28 -1.87
N ALA A 360 4.56 14.11 -3.03
CA ALA A 360 5.24 14.04 -4.32
C ALA A 360 6.02 15.33 -4.63
N GLN A 361 5.41 16.50 -4.43
CA GLN A 361 6.07 17.79 -4.63
C GLN A 361 7.30 17.97 -3.71
N ARG A 362 7.23 17.47 -2.48
CA ARG A 362 8.35 17.56 -1.54
C ARG A 362 9.50 16.65 -1.95
N TYR A 363 9.22 15.42 -2.39
CA TYR A 363 10.24 14.55 -2.96
C TYR A 363 10.83 15.15 -4.24
N GLU A 364 10.00 15.66 -5.14
CA GLU A 364 10.40 16.26 -6.42
C GLU A 364 11.43 17.37 -6.20
N LYS A 365 11.14 18.28 -5.27
CA LYS A 365 12.03 19.39 -4.88
C LYS A 365 13.30 18.91 -4.20
N GLN A 366 13.23 17.90 -3.35
CA GLN A 366 14.39 17.48 -2.57
C GLN A 366 15.32 16.55 -3.31
N LEU A 367 14.82 15.74 -4.24
CA LEU A 367 15.63 14.83 -5.05
C LEU A 367 16.12 15.49 -6.34
N GLU A 368 15.70 16.73 -6.61
CA GLU A 368 16.25 17.54 -7.69
C GLU A 368 17.79 17.63 -7.60
N GLY A 369 18.46 17.34 -8.71
CA GLY A 369 19.91 17.43 -8.84
C GLY A 369 20.71 16.30 -8.20
N VAL A 370 20.07 15.25 -7.65
CA VAL A 370 20.79 14.04 -7.23
C VAL A 370 21.15 13.23 -8.49
N ALA A 371 22.44 13.14 -8.81
CA ALA A 371 22.90 12.44 -10.01
C ALA A 371 22.48 10.96 -9.98
N GLY A 372 21.98 10.47 -11.11
CA GLY A 372 21.48 9.10 -11.27
C GLY A 372 20.14 8.79 -10.60
N ILE A 373 19.42 9.77 -10.06
CA ILE A 373 18.02 9.58 -9.62
C ILE A 373 17.08 10.17 -10.66
N ILE A 374 16.30 9.30 -11.31
CA ILE A 374 15.19 9.72 -12.19
C ILE A 374 13.90 9.74 -11.38
N ARG A 375 13.21 10.88 -11.39
CA ARG A 375 11.97 11.12 -10.65
C ARG A 375 10.77 10.57 -11.45
N PRO A 376 9.60 10.33 -10.81
CA PRO A 376 8.44 9.79 -11.51
C PRO A 376 8.05 10.64 -12.73
N PRO A 377 7.58 10.03 -13.83
CA PRO A 377 7.19 10.77 -15.01
C PRO A 377 5.94 11.61 -14.77
N GLN A 378 5.83 12.70 -15.52
CA GLN A 378 4.67 13.59 -15.48
C GLN A 378 4.36 14.14 -16.88
N ALA A 379 3.56 13.39 -17.63
CA ALA A 379 3.00 13.85 -18.91
C ALA A 379 2.07 15.07 -18.72
N LYS A 380 2.07 16.01 -19.67
CA LYS A 380 1.26 17.24 -19.60
C LYS A 380 -0.25 17.00 -19.58
N TRP A 381 -0.70 15.89 -20.14
CA TRP A 381 -2.11 15.49 -20.20
C TRP A 381 -2.57 14.68 -18.97
N ALA A 382 -1.64 14.32 -18.08
CA ALA A 382 -1.89 13.46 -16.95
C ALA A 382 -2.08 14.27 -15.65
N GLN A 383 -3.01 13.85 -14.82
CA GLN A 383 -3.06 14.16 -13.39
C GLN A 383 -2.64 12.89 -12.64
N ASN A 384 -1.40 12.86 -12.19
CA ASN A 384 -0.82 11.74 -11.44
C ASN A 384 -1.22 11.85 -9.96
N VAL A 385 -1.61 10.74 -9.35
CA VAL A 385 -1.96 10.66 -7.92
C VAL A 385 -0.86 10.06 -7.05
N TYR A 386 0.24 9.63 -7.67
CA TYR A 386 1.46 9.13 -7.04
C TYR A 386 1.15 8.09 -5.97
N TRP A 387 0.43 7.01 -6.32
CA TRP A 387 0.14 5.92 -5.37
C TRP A 387 1.38 5.50 -4.61
N LEU A 388 2.50 5.37 -5.34
CA LEU A 388 3.83 5.37 -4.78
C LEU A 388 4.66 6.45 -5.47
N TYR A 389 5.55 7.09 -4.71
CA TYR A 389 6.60 7.93 -5.28
C TYR A 389 7.76 7.03 -5.71
N SER A 390 7.80 6.77 -7.01
CA SER A 390 8.64 5.74 -7.63
C SER A 390 9.76 6.38 -8.45
N ILE A 391 11.01 6.01 -8.16
CA ILE A 391 12.22 6.56 -8.80
C ILE A 391 12.98 5.48 -9.55
N LEU A 392 13.81 5.85 -10.53
CA LEU A 392 14.82 4.98 -11.11
C LEU A 392 16.21 5.34 -10.57
N VAL A 393 17.05 4.33 -10.41
CA VAL A 393 18.46 4.44 -10.03
C VAL A 393 19.32 4.11 -11.23
N GLU A 394 19.98 5.11 -11.79
CA GLU A 394 20.89 5.02 -12.93
C GLU A 394 22.34 4.88 -12.48
N GLU A 395 23.21 4.53 -13.43
CA GLU A 395 24.64 4.28 -13.18
C GLU A 395 25.34 5.47 -12.53
N GLU A 396 24.93 6.70 -12.85
CA GLU A 396 25.51 7.94 -12.29
C GLU A 396 25.29 8.08 -10.78
N TYR A 397 24.36 7.32 -10.19
CA TYR A 397 24.17 7.30 -8.74
C TYR A 397 25.36 6.61 -8.03
N GLY A 398 26.03 5.69 -8.74
CA GLY A 398 27.26 5.00 -8.34
C GLY A 398 27.07 3.64 -7.66
N ILE A 399 25.84 3.26 -7.31
CA ILE A 399 25.45 1.91 -6.87
C ILE A 399 24.10 1.53 -7.50
N GLY A 400 23.81 0.23 -7.58
CA GLY A 400 22.56 -0.27 -8.16
C GLY A 400 21.34 -0.08 -7.25
N ARG A 401 20.15 -0.28 -7.84
CA ARG A 401 18.84 -0.21 -7.16
C ARG A 401 18.78 -1.07 -5.89
N ASP A 402 19.20 -2.33 -5.98
CA ASP A 402 19.14 -3.28 -4.85
C ASP A 402 20.08 -2.88 -3.71
N ASP A 403 21.27 -2.37 -4.03
CA ASP A 403 22.24 -1.87 -3.03
C ASP A 403 21.70 -0.62 -2.32
N LEU A 404 21.08 0.30 -3.06
CA LEU A 404 20.43 1.47 -2.47
C LEU A 404 19.29 1.05 -1.53
N MET A 405 18.45 0.11 -1.95
CA MET A 405 17.39 -0.44 -1.10
C MET A 405 17.96 -1.06 0.18
N ALA A 406 19.07 -1.80 0.09
CA ALA A 406 19.73 -2.40 1.25
C ALA A 406 20.27 -1.35 2.23
N GLU A 407 20.94 -0.29 1.74
CA GLU A 407 21.44 0.81 2.57
C GLU A 407 20.29 1.60 3.21
N LEU A 408 19.19 1.86 2.49
CA LEU A 408 18.00 2.50 3.05
C LEU A 408 17.34 1.63 4.14
N ASN A 409 17.30 0.32 3.95
CA ASN A 409 16.76 -0.61 4.94
C ASN A 409 17.61 -0.65 6.23
N LEU A 410 18.94 -0.53 6.13
CA LEU A 410 19.82 -0.36 7.30
C LEU A 410 19.51 0.92 8.09
N MET A 411 18.97 1.94 7.41
CA MET A 411 18.48 3.17 8.02
C MET A 411 16.99 3.11 8.41
N HIS A 412 16.39 1.91 8.42
CA HIS A 412 14.99 1.64 8.70
C HIS A 412 14.01 2.39 7.77
N ILE A 413 14.39 2.63 6.53
CA ILE A 413 13.52 3.18 5.49
C ILE A 413 13.12 2.02 4.58
N GLU A 414 11.84 1.63 4.64
CA GLU A 414 11.33 0.59 3.78
C GLU A 414 11.12 1.11 2.36
N THR A 415 11.48 0.26 1.40
CA THR A 415 11.26 0.49 -0.03
C THR A 415 10.63 -0.74 -0.66
N ARG A 416 10.16 -0.59 -1.90
CA ARG A 416 9.70 -1.72 -2.74
C ARG A 416 10.34 -1.64 -4.10
N PRO A 417 10.79 -2.76 -4.68
CA PRO A 417 11.23 -2.75 -6.07
C PRO A 417 10.02 -2.52 -6.98
N PHE A 418 10.27 -2.11 -8.22
CA PHE A 418 9.25 -2.19 -9.27
C PHE A 418 8.81 -3.65 -9.47
N PHE A 419 7.68 -3.84 -10.14
CA PHE A 419 7.22 -5.18 -10.48
C PHE A 419 8.22 -5.85 -11.41
N LEU A 420 8.44 -7.15 -11.21
CA LEU A 420 9.12 -7.95 -12.21
C LEU A 420 8.18 -8.10 -13.42
N PRO A 421 8.66 -7.94 -14.66
CA PRO A 421 7.80 -8.06 -15.82
C PRO A 421 7.17 -9.45 -15.88
N VAL A 422 5.84 -9.49 -16.03
CA VAL A 422 5.05 -10.71 -15.90
C VAL A 422 5.48 -11.77 -16.92
N HIS A 423 5.92 -11.37 -18.11
CA HIS A 423 6.41 -12.29 -19.15
C HIS A 423 7.66 -13.10 -18.77
N THR A 424 8.37 -12.70 -17.70
CA THR A 424 9.56 -13.41 -17.18
C THR A 424 9.24 -14.33 -16.01
N GLN A 425 8.03 -14.25 -15.46
CA GLN A 425 7.62 -15.06 -14.30
C GLN A 425 7.50 -16.53 -14.69
N PRO A 426 7.82 -17.51 -13.82
CA PRO A 426 7.81 -18.93 -14.17
C PRO A 426 6.52 -19.45 -14.81
N ILE A 427 5.35 -18.97 -14.36
CA ILE A 427 4.04 -19.36 -14.89
C ILE A 427 3.70 -18.74 -16.25
N TYR A 428 4.38 -17.64 -16.62
CA TYR A 428 4.12 -16.86 -17.83
C TYR A 428 5.34 -16.74 -18.74
N ASN A 429 6.43 -17.47 -18.46
CA ASN A 429 7.69 -17.31 -19.16
C ASN A 429 7.51 -17.53 -20.66
N THR A 430 7.50 -16.43 -21.42
CA THR A 430 7.23 -16.44 -22.86
C THR A 430 8.49 -16.55 -23.70
N GLY A 431 9.67 -16.35 -23.10
CA GLY A 431 10.93 -16.17 -23.82
C GLY A 431 11.02 -14.86 -24.62
N GLN A 432 10.02 -13.97 -24.51
CA GLN A 432 10.07 -12.64 -25.13
C GLN A 432 11.14 -11.77 -24.46
N TYR A 433 11.73 -10.86 -25.23
CA TYR A 433 12.57 -9.80 -24.71
C TYR A 433 11.82 -8.47 -24.85
N LEU A 434 11.35 -7.94 -23.71
CA LEU A 434 10.66 -6.65 -23.61
C LEU A 434 11.60 -5.71 -22.84
N SER A 435 12.38 -4.92 -23.59
CA SER A 435 13.55 -4.20 -23.06
C SER A 435 13.17 -3.16 -22.02
N VAL A 436 12.12 -2.37 -22.26
CA VAL A 436 11.81 -1.20 -21.42
C VAL A 436 11.30 -1.67 -20.06
N SER A 437 10.36 -2.61 -20.04
CA SER A 437 9.82 -3.18 -18.80
C SER A 437 10.89 -3.89 -17.97
N GLN A 438 11.81 -4.62 -18.60
CA GLN A 438 12.94 -5.25 -17.90
C GLN A 438 13.92 -4.23 -17.31
N GLU A 439 14.25 -3.19 -18.07
CA GLU A 439 15.10 -2.09 -17.61
C GLU A 439 14.47 -1.36 -16.42
N LEU A 440 13.22 -0.93 -16.55
CA LEU A 440 12.46 -0.27 -15.48
C LEU A 440 12.39 -1.13 -14.22
N ALA A 441 12.14 -2.44 -14.35
CA ALA A 441 12.09 -3.36 -13.22
C ALA A 441 13.44 -3.50 -12.49
N SER A 442 14.55 -3.47 -13.23
CA SER A 442 15.90 -3.55 -12.64
C SER A 442 16.34 -2.26 -11.94
N LYS A 443 15.89 -1.10 -12.43
CA LYS A 443 16.32 0.23 -11.95
C LYS A 443 15.35 0.87 -10.96
N GLY A 444 14.09 0.47 -10.98
CA GLY A 444 13.02 1.18 -10.27
C GLY A 444 12.81 0.77 -8.82
N LEU A 445 12.59 1.73 -7.93
CA LEU A 445 12.14 1.49 -6.56
C LEU A 445 11.09 2.53 -6.13
N SER A 446 10.23 2.13 -5.20
CA SER A 446 9.22 2.98 -4.59
C SER A 446 9.62 3.37 -3.17
N LEU A 447 9.53 4.66 -2.89
CA LEU A 447 9.82 5.28 -1.59
C LEU A 447 8.58 5.29 -0.68
N PRO A 448 8.75 5.48 0.64
CA PRO A 448 7.65 5.75 1.56
C PRO A 448 6.68 6.80 1.03
N SER A 449 5.40 6.44 1.01
CA SER A 449 4.37 7.18 0.28
C SER A 449 2.99 7.12 0.97
N SER A 450 2.92 6.77 2.25
CA SER A 450 1.65 6.78 3.00
C SER A 450 0.99 8.16 2.99
N ALA A 451 -0.34 8.25 2.93
CA ALA A 451 -1.04 9.55 3.01
C ALA A 451 -0.82 10.26 4.37
N SER A 452 -0.45 9.51 5.42
CA SER A 452 -0.06 9.99 6.75
C SER A 452 1.39 10.48 6.83
N LEU A 453 2.19 10.33 5.77
CA LEU A 453 3.64 10.58 5.81
C LEU A 453 3.96 12.04 6.11
N GLN A 454 4.75 12.27 7.15
CA GLN A 454 5.08 13.60 7.63
C GLN A 454 6.26 14.22 6.88
N LYS A 455 6.28 15.55 6.84
CA LYS A 455 7.32 16.35 6.17
C LYS A 455 8.75 15.95 6.59
N HIS A 456 8.97 15.75 7.89
CA HIS A 456 10.29 15.40 8.43
C HIS A 456 10.71 13.96 8.09
N GLU A 457 9.75 13.06 7.85
CA GLU A 457 10.02 11.69 7.41
C GLU A 457 10.45 11.66 5.94
N ILE A 458 9.81 12.47 5.09
CA ILE A 458 10.22 12.68 3.70
C ILE A 458 11.64 13.27 3.65
N ASP A 459 11.93 14.25 4.50
CA ASP A 459 13.27 14.86 4.62
C ASP A 459 14.32 13.82 5.02
N ARG A 460 13.98 12.92 5.95
CA ARG A 460 14.84 11.81 6.36
C ARG A 460 15.15 10.88 5.19
N VAL A 461 14.16 10.53 4.36
CA VAL A 461 14.36 9.71 3.15
C VAL A 461 15.28 10.41 2.16
N CYS A 462 14.99 11.68 1.85
CA CYS A 462 15.79 12.45 0.88
C CYS A 462 17.23 12.66 1.36
N LYS A 463 17.42 12.91 2.66
CA LYS A 463 18.74 13.04 3.28
C LYS A 463 19.50 11.72 3.20
N ALA A 464 18.85 10.59 3.50
CA ALA A 464 19.48 9.28 3.41
C ALA A 464 20.00 8.98 1.99
N ILE A 465 19.18 9.22 0.96
CA ILE A 465 19.57 9.06 -0.45
C ILE A 465 20.79 9.94 -0.78
N LYS A 466 20.75 11.23 -0.41
CA LYS A 466 21.88 12.15 -0.65
C LYS A 466 23.16 11.76 0.07
N ASP A 467 23.07 11.29 1.30
CA ASP A 467 24.23 10.89 2.09
C ASP A 467 24.86 9.60 1.54
N ILE A 468 24.03 8.65 1.10
CA ILE A 468 24.50 7.43 0.42
C ILE A 468 25.21 7.82 -0.88
N HIS A 469 24.63 8.69 -1.69
CA HIS A 469 25.26 9.16 -2.93
C HIS A 469 26.63 9.79 -2.67
N LYS A 470 26.74 10.71 -1.69
CA LYS A 470 28.03 11.32 -1.30
C LYS A 470 29.07 10.29 -0.81
N LYS A 471 28.64 9.29 -0.03
CA LYS A 471 29.50 8.20 0.45
C LYS A 471 30.07 7.41 -0.73
N VAL A 472 29.27 7.16 -1.75
CA VAL A 472 29.67 6.43 -2.96
C VAL A 472 30.60 7.28 -3.83
N GLU A 473 30.29 8.56 -4.07
CA GLU A 473 31.16 9.47 -4.82
C GLU A 473 32.55 9.58 -4.19
N ASN A 474 32.62 9.69 -2.86
CA ASN A 474 33.89 9.77 -2.16
C ASN A 474 34.73 8.50 -2.31
N LYS A 475 34.11 7.30 -2.28
CA LYS A 475 34.81 6.03 -2.54
C LYS A 475 35.36 5.97 -3.96
N ILE A 476 34.59 6.41 -4.95
CA ILE A 476 35.01 6.43 -6.36
C ILE A 476 36.18 7.40 -6.55
N ARG A 477 36.15 8.58 -5.91
CA ARG A 477 37.24 9.55 -5.98
C ARG A 477 38.54 9.02 -5.37
N VAL A 478 38.48 8.42 -4.18
CA VAL A 478 39.66 7.84 -3.50
C VAL A 478 40.31 6.76 -4.36
N ASN A 479 39.52 5.85 -4.94
CA ASN A 479 40.02 4.76 -5.80
C ASN A 479 40.62 5.23 -7.15
N ARG A 480 40.35 6.47 -7.58
CA ARG A 480 40.94 7.05 -8.81
C ARG A 480 42.25 7.81 -8.53
N THR A 481 42.52 8.14 -7.27
CA THR A 481 43.72 8.88 -6.83
C THR A 481 44.80 7.99 -6.20
N SER A 482 44.48 6.73 -5.98
CA SER A 482 45.38 5.63 -5.59
C SER A 482 45.68 4.75 -6.79
#